data_AF-A0A940W3N4-F1
#
_entry.id   AF-A0A940W3N4-F1
#
_cell.length_a   1.000
_cell.length_b   1.000
_cell.length_c   1.000
_cell.angle_alpha   90.00
_cell.angle_beta   90.00
_cell.angle_gamma   90.00
#
_symmetry.space_group_name_H-M   'P 1'
#
loop_
_entity.id
_entity.type
_entity.pdbx_description
1 polymer ?
#
loop_
_entity_poly.entity_id
_entity_poly.type
_entity_poly.pdbx_seq_one_letter_code
_entity_poly.pdbx_strand_id
1 'polypeptide(L)' 'MVNHHTGFLVNTPEGAAHRIRYLLHHRERIEAMGTEARESVREHFLLTRHLREYLILLLVMTRGGQERFLEV' A
#
# COMPACT_ATOMS: atom_id res chain seq x y z
N MET A 1 0.48 -2.32 -4.21
CA MET A 1 1.52 -1.36 -4.63
C MET A 1 1.62 -1.41 -6.14
N VAL A 2 1.57 -0.26 -6.81
CA VAL A 2 1.75 -0.20 -8.26
C VAL A 2 3.24 0.01 -8.54
N ASN A 3 3.86 -0.96 -9.23
CA ASN A 3 5.28 -0.88 -9.59
C ASN A 3 5.54 0.37 -10.44
N HIS A 4 6.63 1.10 -10.16
CA HIS A 4 7.05 2.37 -10.79
C HIS A 4 6.33 3.65 -10.32
N HIS A 5 5.29 3.53 -9.49
CA HIS A 5 4.54 4.68 -8.96
C HIS A 5 4.95 5.05 -7.53
N THR A 6 5.07 4.05 -6.65
CA THR A 6 5.45 4.25 -5.24
C THR A 6 6.87 3.76 -4.93
N GLY A 7 7.56 3.21 -5.93
CA GLY A 7 8.86 2.58 -5.77
C GLY A 7 9.21 1.62 -6.91
N PHE A 8 10.32 0.90 -6.75
CA PHE A 8 10.76 -0.14 -7.68
C PHE A 8 10.94 -1.46 -6.94
N LEU A 9 10.38 -2.54 -7.48
CA LEU A 9 10.75 -3.89 -7.12
C LEU A 9 11.91 -4.35 -8.00
N VAL A 10 12.96 -4.87 -7.38
CA VAL A 10 14.19 -5.32 -8.05
C VAL A 10 14.60 -6.68 -7.51
N ASN A 11 15.12 -7.54 -8.38
CA ASN A 11 15.51 -8.92 -8.03
C ASN A 11 17.04 -9.11 -7.97
N THR A 12 17.84 -8.10 -8.35
CA THR A 12 19.30 -8.17 -8.32
C THR A 12 19.93 -6.87 -7.79
N PRO A 13 21.16 -6.94 -7.22
CA PRO A 13 21.90 -5.75 -6.80
C PRO A 13 22.17 -4.74 -7.93
N GLU A 14 22.46 -5.22 -9.14
CA GLU A 14 22.70 -4.38 -10.32
C GLU A 14 21.43 -3.62 -10.72
N GLY A 15 20.27 -4.30 -10.64
CA GLY A 15 18.96 -3.67 -10.82
C GLY A 15 18.70 -2.58 -9.79
N ALA A 16 19.04 -2.82 -8.53
CA ALA A 16 18.95 -1.81 -7.47
C ALA A 16 19.85 -0.60 -7.76
N ALA A 17 21.13 -0.83 -8.10
CA ALA A 17 22.08 0.23 -8.44
C ALA A 17 21.59 1.06 -9.64
N HIS A 18 21.03 0.41 -10.65
CA HIS A 18 20.44 1.08 -11.81
C HIS A 18 19.28 1.99 -11.42
N ARG A 19 18.37 1.54 -10.55
CA ARG A 19 17.22 2.35 -10.07
C ARG A 19 17.64 3.49 -9.16
N ILE A 20 18.63 3.28 -8.29
CA ILE A 20 19.21 4.34 -7.46
C ILE A 20 19.78 5.43 -8.37
N ARG A 21 20.63 5.07 -9.34
CA ARG A 21 21.20 6.03 -10.29
C ARG A 21 20.11 6.78 -11.08
N TYR A 22 19.08 6.07 -11.54
CA TYR A 22 17.94 6.68 -12.23
C TYR A 22 17.25 7.76 -11.38
N LEU A 23 16.97 7.46 -10.10
CA LEU A 23 16.33 8.42 -9.19
C LEU A 23 17.23 9.62 -8.88
N LEU A 24 18.54 9.40 -8.73
CA LEU A 24 19.49 10.49 -8.50
C LEU A 24 19.58 11.46 -9.68
N HIS A 25 19.41 10.98 -10.91
CA HIS A 25 19.35 11.80 -12.11
C HIS A 25 18.00 12.51 -12.32
N HIS A 26 16.90 11.94 -11.81
CA HIS A 26 15.53 12.45 -11.97
C HIS A 26 14.95 12.81 -10.60
N ARG A 27 15.41 13.91 -10.01
CA ARG A 27 15.05 14.30 -8.64
C ARG A 27 13.56 14.60 -8.48
N GLU A 28 12.92 15.13 -9.51
CA GLU A 28 11.47 15.36 -9.57
C GLU A 28 10.67 14.07 -9.41
N ARG A 29 11.19 12.94 -9.91
CA ARG A 29 10.56 11.63 -9.72
C ARG A 29 10.59 11.19 -8.26
N ILE A 30 11.59 11.58 -7.48
CA ILE A 30 11.69 11.21 -6.06
C ILE A 30 10.53 11.83 -5.28
N GLU A 31 10.28 13.13 -5.48
CA GLU A 31 9.21 13.84 -4.77
C GLU A 31 7.82 13.36 -5.18
N ALA A 32 7.60 13.18 -6.49
CA ALA A 32 6.34 12.65 -7.01
C ALA A 32 6.06 11.24 -6.47
N MET A 33 7.05 10.33 -6.56
CA MET A 33 6.96 8.96 -6.07
C MET A 33 6.73 8.90 -4.55
N GLY A 34 7.37 9.78 -3.79
CA GLY A 34 7.17 9.88 -2.34
C GLY A 34 5.77 10.36 -1.97
N THR A 35 5.21 11.30 -2.73
CA THR A 35 3.84 11.80 -2.54
C THR A 35 2.81 10.72 -2.85
N GLU A 36 2.95 10.04 -3.99
CA GLU A 36 2.10 8.90 -4.36
C GLU A 36 2.19 7.76 -3.34
N ALA A 37 3.39 7.45 -2.86
CA ALA A 37 3.59 6.43 -1.82
C ALA A 37 2.91 6.82 -0.50
N ARG A 38 3.03 8.08 -0.08
CA ARG A 38 2.40 8.58 1.15
C ARG A 38 0.88 8.49 1.09
N GLU A 39 0.27 8.89 -0.01
CA GLU A 39 -1.18 8.80 -0.17
C GLU A 39 -1.65 7.35 -0.29
N SER A 40 -0.88 6.47 -0.95
CA SER A 40 -1.18 5.04 -0.96
C SER A 40 -1.17 4.42 0.45
N VAL A 41 -0.24 4.83 1.32
CA VAL A 41 -0.19 4.42 2.74
C VAL A 41 -1.38 4.97 3.52
N ARG A 42 -1.70 6.26 3.36
CA ARG A 42 -2.83 6.90 4.02
C ARG A 42 -4.15 6.22 3.66
N GLU A 43 -4.30 5.85 2.41
CA GLU A 43 -5.46 5.10 1.95
C GLU A 43 -5.42 3.70 2.54
N HIS A 44 -4.45 2.85 2.23
CA HIS A 44 -4.63 1.41 2.41
C HIS A 44 -4.07 0.82 3.71
N PHE A 45 -3.09 1.46 4.33
CA PHE A 45 -2.20 0.80 5.31
C PHE A 45 -2.21 1.44 6.71
N LEU A 46 -3.12 2.38 6.97
CA LEU A 46 -3.24 2.99 8.30
C LEU A 46 -3.82 2.00 9.33
N LEU A 47 -3.24 1.97 10.52
CA LEU A 47 -3.68 1.13 11.63
C LEU A 47 -5.17 1.30 11.97
N THR A 48 -5.69 2.52 11.87
CA THR A 48 -7.10 2.80 12.17
C THR A 48 -8.06 2.18 11.15
N ARG A 49 -7.65 2.07 9.88
CA ARG A 49 -8.39 1.34 8.85
C ARG A 49 -8.37 -0.16 9.14
N HIS A 50 -7.18 -0.72 9.38
CA HIS A 50 -7.07 -2.14 9.71
C HIS A 50 -7.85 -2.51 10.96
N LEU A 51 -7.77 -1.71 12.03
CA LEU A 51 -8.55 -1.94 13.24
C LEU A 51 -10.05 -1.97 12.94
N ARG A 52 -10.55 -1.05 12.13
CA ARG A 52 -11.96 -1.06 11.68
C ARG A 52 -12.30 -2.35 10.93
N GLU A 53 -11.48 -2.77 9.98
CA GLU A 53 -11.68 -4.00 9.20
C GLU A 53 -11.72 -5.23 10.11
N TYR A 54 -10.79 -5.33 11.07
CA TYR A 54 -10.78 -6.41 12.07
C TYR A 54 -12.03 -6.39 12.97
N LEU A 55 -12.45 -5.22 13.44
CA LEU A 55 -13.66 -5.09 14.26
C LEU A 55 -14.92 -5.47 13.48
N ILE A 56 -15.01 -5.08 12.20
CA ILE A 56 -16.11 -5.49 11.31
C ILE A 56 -16.08 -7.00 11.12
N LEU A 57 -14.92 -7.60 10.84
CA LEU A 57 -14.80 -9.05 10.70
C LEU A 57 -15.24 -9.78 11.97
N LEU A 58 -14.80 -9.33 13.14
CA LEU A 58 -15.23 -9.90 14.43
C LEU A 58 -16.73 -9.73 14.66
N LEU A 59 -17.30 -8.57 14.33
CA LEU A 59 -18.74 -8.33 14.41
C LEU A 59 -19.52 -9.26 13.48
N VAL A 60 -19.04 -9.44 12.24
CA VAL A 60 -19.61 -10.35 11.26
C VAL A 60 -19.46 -11.80 11.70
N MET A 61 -18.36 -12.22 12.32
CA MET A 61 -18.22 -13.59 12.82
C MET A 61 -19.11 -13.85 14.04
N THR A 62 -19.23 -12.88 14.94
CA THR A 62 -20.09 -12.99 16.13
C THR A 62 -21.58 -12.92 15.80
N ARG A 63 -21.98 -12.16 14.77
CA ARG A 63 -23.37 -12.05 14.30
C ARG A 63 -23.73 -12.97 13.13
N GLY A 64 -22.75 -13.43 12.36
CA GLY A 64 -22.89 -14.31 11.19
C GLY A 64 -23.04 -15.79 11.53
N GLY A 65 -22.92 -16.16 12.81
CA GLY A 65 -23.59 -17.34 13.34
C GLY A 65 -25.13 -17.18 13.39
N GLN A 66 -25.66 -15.99 13.11
CA GLN A 66 -27.09 -15.70 13.11
C GLN A 66 -27.63 -15.17 11.77
N GLU A 67 -26.91 -14.42 10.92
CA GLU A 67 -27.41 -14.16 9.55
C GLU A 67 -26.39 -13.58 8.55
N ARG A 68 -26.50 -14.07 7.31
CA ARG A 68 -25.66 -13.81 6.12
C ARG A 68 -25.80 -12.38 5.58
N PHE A 69 -24.83 -11.48 5.77
CA PHE A 69 -24.72 -10.22 5.00
C PHE A 69 -23.25 -9.75 5.04
N LEU A 70 -22.63 -9.06 4.07
CA LEU A 70 -23.07 -8.02 3.14
C LEU A 70 -22.16 -8.04 1.88
N GLU A 71 -22.75 -7.93 0.69
CA GLU A 71 -22.05 -7.48 -0.52
C GLU A 71 -21.85 -5.96 -0.45
N VAL A 72 -20.62 -5.50 -0.66
CA VAL A 72 -20.24 -4.11 -1.01
C VAL A 72 -19.21 -4.19 -2.11
#